data_AF-A0A950D2N9-F1
#
_entry.id   AF-A0A950D2N9-F1
#
_cell.length_a   1.000
_cell.length_b   1.000
_cell.length_c   1.000
_cell.angle_alpha   90.00
_cell.angle_beta   90.00
_cell.angle_gamma   90.00
#
_symmetry.space_group_name_H-M   'P 1'
#
loop_
_entity.id
_entity.type
_entity.pdbx_description
1 polymer ?
#
loop_
_entity_poly.entity_id
_entity_poly.type
_entity_poly.pdbx_seq_one_letter_code
_entity_poly.pdbx_strand_id
1 'polypeptide(L)' 'MKLSIWAKQNGVPYKTAWKWFKAGILPAPARQLPTGTILVDPPA' A
#
# COMPACT_ATOMS: atom_id res chain seq x y z
N MET A 1 -4.24 0.90 7.15
CA MET A 1 -2.83 0.87 7.63
C MET A 1 -1.90 1.67 6.70
N LYS A 2 -0.80 2.29 7.16
CA LYS A 2 0.15 2.98 6.25
C LYS A 2 0.80 1.98 5.28
N LEU A 3 1.00 2.38 4.01
CA LEU A 3 1.69 1.55 3.00
C LEU A 3 3.02 0.98 3.49
N SER A 4 3.80 1.76 4.26
CA SER A 4 5.07 1.32 4.84
C SER A 4 4.92 0.18 5.86
N ILE A 5 3.85 0.15 6.64
CA ILE A 5 3.60 -0.92 7.61
C ILE A 5 3.04 -2.15 6.87
N TRP A 6 2.15 -1.95 5.90
CA TRP A 6 1.65 -3.03 5.04
C TRP A 6 2.78 -3.72 4.30
N ALA A 7 3.71 -2.94 3.76
CA ALA A 7 4.90 -3.44 3.11
C ALA A 7 5.74 -4.34 4.05
N LYS A 8 5.98 -3.89 5.28
CA LYS A 8 6.71 -4.67 6.30
C LYS A 8 5.99 -5.96 6.68
N GLN A 9 4.67 -5.93 6.90
CA GLN A 9 3.90 -7.12 7.27
C GLN A 9 3.85 -8.15 6.13
N ASN A 10 3.79 -7.71 4.88
CA ASN A 10 3.78 -8.58 3.71
C ASN A 10 5.19 -8.99 3.26
N GLY A 11 6.24 -8.55 3.96
CA GLY A 11 7.63 -8.83 3.57
C GLY A 11 8.06 -8.21 2.24
N VAL A 12 7.30 -7.24 1.71
CA VAL A 12 7.61 -6.56 0.45
C VAL A 12 8.30 -5.22 0.69
N PRO A 13 9.27 -4.82 -0.15
CA PRO A 13 9.86 -3.50 -0.07
C PRO A 13 8.82 -2.40 -0.29
N TYR A 14 8.97 -1.27 0.43
CA TYR A 14 8.10 -0.10 0.26
C TYR A 14 8.03 0.39 -1.20
N LYS A 15 9.15 0.36 -1.93
CA LYS A 15 9.20 0.72 -3.35
C LYS A 15 8.31 -0.19 -4.22
N THR A 16 8.28 -1.49 -3.91
CA THR A 16 7.41 -2.46 -4.60
C THR A 16 5.95 -2.18 -4.30
N ALA A 17 5.61 -1.98 -3.03
CA ALA A 17 4.26 -1.61 -2.61
C ALA A 17 3.79 -0.30 -3.26
N TRP A 18 4.66 0.70 -3.38
CA TRP A 18 4.37 1.96 -4.07
C TRP A 18 4.16 1.77 -5.58
N LYS A 19 4.95 0.91 -6.23
CA LYS A 19 4.75 0.55 -7.64
C LYS A 19 3.42 -0.17 -7.86
N TRP A 20 3.07 -1.12 -7.00
CA TRP A 20 1.78 -1.82 -7.07
C TRP A 20 0.61 -0.88 -6.86
N PHE A 21 0.74 0.09 -5.96
CA PHE A 21 -0.26 1.12 -5.73
C PHE A 21 -0.45 1.98 -6.98
N LYS A 22 0.65 2.44 -7.58
CA LYS A 22 0.63 3.23 -8.83
C LYS A 22 0.07 2.44 -10.01
N ALA A 23 0.32 1.13 -10.04
CA ALA A 23 -0.16 0.23 -11.08
C ALA A 23 -1.59 -0.29 -10.84
N GLY A 24 -2.20 -0.02 -9.68
CA GLY A 24 -3.55 -0.50 -9.34
C GLY A 24 -3.67 -2.01 -9.12
N ILE A 25 -2.55 -2.74 -9.06
CA ILE A 25 -2.50 -4.21 -8.88
C ILE A 25 -2.31 -4.63 -7.42
N LEU A 26 -2.49 -3.70 -6.48
CA LEU A 26 -2.24 -3.98 -5.08
C LEU A 26 -3.27 -5.01 -4.61
N PRO A 27 -2.84 -6.15 -4.01
CA PRO A 27 -3.75 -7.21 -3.58
C PRO A 27 -4.63 -6.80 -2.38
N ALA A 28 -4.48 -5.57 -1.90
CA ALA A 28 -5.21 -4.98 -0.81
C ALA A 28 -5.79 -3.62 -1.25
N PRO A 29 -7.05 -3.30 -0.90
CA PRO A 29 -7.64 -2.01 -1.21
C PRO A 29 -6.79 -0.89 -0.60
N ALA A 30 -6.17 -0.09 -1.46
CA ALA A 30 -5.33 1.02 -1.06
C ALA A 30 -5.94 2.33 -1.58
N ARG A 31 -5.96 3.34 -0.71
CA ARG A 31 -6.47 4.68 -0.99
C ARG A 31 -5.38 5.71 -0.72
N GLN A 32 -5.12 6.56 -1.70
CA GLN A 32 -4.33 7.77 -1.51
C GLN A 32 -5.27 8.86 -0.99
N LEU A 33 -4.93 9.45 0.16
CA LEU A 33 -5.59 10.67 0.61
C LEU A 33 -5.10 11.86 -0.22
N PRO A 34 -5.92 12.92 -0.35
CA PRO A 34 -5.52 14.16 -1.02
C PRO A 34 -4.27 14.82 -0.39
N THR A 35 -3.88 14.39 0.81
CA THR A 35 -2.66 14.80 1.53
C THR A 35 -1.41 14.00 1.14
N GLY A 36 -1.50 13.08 0.17
CA GLY A 36 -0.39 12.24 -0.29
C GLY A 36 -0.10 11.01 0.59
N THR A 37 -0.85 10.82 1.68
CA THR A 37 -0.72 9.63 2.53
C THR A 37 -1.44 8.44 1.88
N ILE A 38 -0.71 7.34 1.68
CA ILE A 38 -1.28 6.09 1.17
C ILE A 38 -1.66 5.20 2.35
N LEU A 39 -2.96 4.97 2.49
CA LEU A 39 -3.53 3.99 3.41
C LEU A 39 -3.91 2.74 2.64
N VAL A 40 -3.38 1.60 3.08
CA VAL A 40 -3.73 0.26 2.63
C VAL A 40 -4.61 -0.39 3.68
N ASP A 41 -5.81 -0.78 3.31
CA ASP A 41 -6.67 -1.65 4.11
C ASP A 41 -6.34 -3.10 3.72
N PRO A 42 -5.67 -3.87 4.58
CA PRO A 42 -5.45 -5.28 4.29
C PRO A 42 -6.81 -5.98 4.15
N PRO A 43 -7.02 -6.84 3.14
CA PRO A 43 -8.15 -7.75 3.16
C PRO A 43 -7.98 -8.66 4.38
N ALA A 44 -9.04 -8.79 5.16
CA ALA A 44 -9.10 -9.62 6.35
C ALA A 44 -8.74 -11.09 6.07
#